data_AF-A0A924FG26-F1
#
_entry.id   AF-A0A924FG26-F1
#
_cell.length_a   1.000
_cell.length_b   1.000
_cell.length_c   1.000
_cell.angle_alpha   90.00
_cell.angle_beta   90.00
_cell.angle_gamma   90.00
#
_symmetry.space_group_name_H-M   'P 1'
#
loop_
_entity.id
_entity.type
_entity.pdbx_description
1 polymer ?
#
loop_
_entity_poly.entity_id
_entity_poly.type
_entity_poly.pdbx_seq_one_letter_code
_entity_poly.pdbx_strand_id
1 'polypeptide(L)'
;MATERRTRSDKKVGTIEKELDIQLYNTTGRKIRKDKTLSEVRKQQNAALTPDQKLAAKIEVKIPPNVKISQVNKIRKVVKKLNAK
;
A
#
# COMPACT_ATOMS: atom_id res chain seq x y z
N MET A 1 -13.53 36.84 0.87
CA MET A 1 -12.89 35.89 -0.05
C MET A 1 -13.99 35.07 -0.72
N ALA A 2 -14.38 35.41 -1.95
CA ALA A 2 -15.36 34.61 -2.69
C ALA A 2 -14.66 33.31 -3.11
N THR A 3 -15.10 32.18 -2.55
CA THR A 3 -14.66 30.86 -3.00
C THR A 3 -15.23 30.60 -4.39
N GLU A 4 -14.37 30.27 -5.36
CA GLU A 4 -14.79 29.94 -6.72
C GLU A 4 -15.84 28.82 -6.70
N ARG A 5 -16.91 28.98 -7.50
CA ARG A 5 -17.94 27.96 -7.62
C ARG A 5 -17.34 26.71 -8.27
N ARG A 6 -17.34 25.60 -7.52
CA ARG A 6 -16.92 24.29 -8.02
C ARG A 6 -17.72 23.87 -9.26
N THR A 7 -17.02 23.45 -10.29
CA THR A 7 -17.61 22.97 -11.55
C THR A 7 -18.24 21.57 -11.37
N ARG A 8 -19.03 21.11 -12.34
CA ARG A 8 -19.61 19.75 -12.31
C ARG A 8 -18.53 18.66 -12.29
N SER A 9 -17.38 18.88 -12.94
CA SER A 9 -16.24 17.97 -12.90
C SER A 9 -15.63 17.88 -11.50
N ASP A 10 -15.45 19.00 -10.80
CA ASP A 10 -14.86 19.01 -9.45
C ASP A 10 -15.76 18.29 -8.44
N LYS A 11 -17.09 18.39 -8.63
CA LYS A 11 -18.06 17.65 -7.81
C LYS A 11 -17.94 16.15 -8.02
N LYS A 12 -17.83 15.69 -9.28
CA LYS A 12 -17.64 14.26 -9.60
C LYS A 12 -16.31 13.72 -9.05
N VAL A 13 -15.22 14.47 -9.20
CA VAL A 13 -13.92 14.11 -8.64
C VAL A 13 -14.02 13.99 -7.12
N GLY A 14 -14.63 14.98 -6.45
CA GLY A 14 -14.82 14.92 -5.00
C GLY A 14 -15.72 13.77 -4.53
N THR A 15 -16.68 13.32 -5.33
CA THR A 15 -17.45 12.10 -5.04
C THR A 15 -16.57 10.86 -5.11
N ILE A 16 -15.77 10.72 -6.17
CA ILE A 16 -14.85 9.59 -6.35
C ILE A 16 -13.81 9.54 -5.23
N GLU A 17 -13.24 10.69 -4.85
CA GLU A 17 -12.26 10.76 -3.75
C GLU A 17 -12.86 10.33 -2.42
N LYS A 18 -14.15 10.62 -2.17
CA LYS A 18 -14.87 10.19 -0.96
C LYS A 18 -15.25 8.72 -0.97
N GLU A 19 -15.73 8.20 -2.10
CA GLU A 19 -16.15 6.79 -2.22
C GLU A 19 -14.97 5.84 -2.10
N LEU A 20 -13.82 6.23 -2.64
CA LEU A 20 -12.61 5.40 -2.65
C LEU A 20 -11.66 5.72 -1.49
N ASP A 21 -11.93 6.77 -0.71
CA ASP A 21 -11.05 7.32 0.34
C ASP A 21 -9.61 7.60 -0.16
N ILE A 22 -9.50 8.10 -1.39
CA ILE A 22 -8.24 8.39 -2.08
C ILE A 22 -8.25 9.83 -2.58
N GLN A 23 -7.20 10.59 -2.25
CA GLN A 23 -6.99 11.91 -2.83
C GLN A 23 -6.36 11.78 -4.23
N LEU A 24 -7.02 12.34 -5.24
CA LEU A 24 -6.56 12.37 -6.63
C LEU A 24 -5.91 13.71 -6.98
N TYR A 25 -6.31 14.78 -6.29
CA TYR A 25 -5.78 16.12 -6.46
C TYR A 25 -5.26 16.66 -5.12
N ASN A 26 -4.21 17.48 -5.18
CA ASN A 26 -3.67 18.14 -4.01
C ASN A 26 -4.47 19.41 -3.66
N THR A 27 -4.15 20.01 -2.51
CA THR A 27 -4.79 21.27 -2.04
C THR A 27 -4.58 22.46 -2.98
N THR A 28 -3.60 22.39 -3.89
CA THR A 28 -3.33 23.39 -4.92
C THR A 28 -4.05 23.10 -6.26
N GLY A 29 -4.91 22.07 -6.33
CA GLY A 29 -5.66 21.69 -7.53
C GLY A 29 -4.86 20.91 -8.59
N ARG A 30 -3.62 20.51 -8.29
CA ARG A 30 -2.78 19.69 -9.18
C ARG A 30 -3.03 18.21 -8.95
N LYS A 31 -3.08 17.44 -10.04
CA LYS A 31 -3.23 15.98 -10.00
C LYS A 31 -2.04 15.33 -9.29
N ILE A 32 -2.34 14.45 -8.34
CA ILE A 32 -1.33 13.65 -7.64
C ILE A 32 -0.87 12.53 -8.59
N ARG A 33 0.43 12.22 -8.57
CA ARG A 33 0.99 11.11 -9.36
C ARG A 33 0.40 9.78 -8.87
N LYS A 34 0.01 8.91 -9.82
CA LYS A 34 -0.61 7.60 -9.53
C LYS A 34 0.23 6.74 -8.58
N ASP A 35 1.55 6.76 -8.71
CA ASP A 35 2.43 5.94 -7.86
C ASP A 35 2.37 6.36 -6.39
N LYS A 36 2.14 7.66 -6.13
CA LYS A 36 2.03 8.20 -4.79
C LYS A 36 0.70 7.80 -4.16
N THR A 37 -0.40 7.92 -4.89
CA THR A 37 -1.72 7.52 -4.40
C THR A 37 -1.79 6.00 -4.15
N LEU A 38 -1.24 5.17 -5.04
CA LEU A 38 -1.17 3.72 -4.84
C LEU A 38 -0.31 3.32 -3.64
N SER A 39 0.77 4.05 -3.37
CA SER A 39 1.62 3.80 -2.20
C SER A 39 0.90 4.11 -0.89
N GLU A 40 0.13 5.21 -0.84
CA GLU A 40 -0.68 5.59 0.32
C GLU A 40 -1.80 4.58 0.57
N VAL A 41 -2.50 4.12 -0.48
CA VAL A 41 -3.52 3.06 -0.39
C VAL A 41 -2.94 1.77 0.16
N ARG A 42 -1.77 1.33 -0.33
CA ARG A 42 -1.10 0.12 0.19
C ARG A 42 -0.73 0.25 1.67
N LYS A 43 -0.37 1.44 2.13
CA LYS A 43 -0.09 1.68 3.56
C LYS A 43 -1.36 1.62 4.40
N GLN A 44 -2.45 2.22 3.94
CA GLN A 44 -3.75 2.16 4.62
C GLN A 44 -4.29 0.73 4.69
N GLN A 45 -4.22 -0.03 3.58
CA GLN A 45 -4.58 -1.45 3.57
C GLN A 45 -3.74 -2.26 4.57
N ASN A 46 -2.42 -2.06 4.60
CA ASN A 46 -1.56 -2.72 5.57
C ASN A 46 -1.85 -2.28 7.01
N ALA A 47 -2.25 -1.04 7.26
CA ALA A 47 -2.61 -0.57 8.59
C ALA A 47 -3.93 -1.22 9.07
N ALA A 48 -4.89 -1.40 8.16
CA ALA A 48 -6.20 -2.00 8.43
C ALA A 48 -6.18 -3.51 8.70
N LEU A 49 -5.12 -4.23 8.30
CA LEU A 49 -4.99 -5.66 8.58
C LEU A 49 -4.72 -5.92 10.07
N THR A 50 -5.42 -6.91 10.63
CA THR A 50 -5.17 -7.38 12.01
C THR A 50 -3.80 -8.03 12.14
N PRO A 51 -3.19 -8.09 13.35
CA PRO A 51 -1.89 -8.74 13.55
C PRO A 51 -1.86 -10.19 13.03
N ASP A 52 -2.94 -10.94 13.22
CA ASP A 52 -3.07 -12.33 12.77
C ASP A 52 -3.16 -12.44 11.25
N GLN A 53 -3.87 -11.53 10.58
CA GLN A 53 -3.92 -11.46 9.12
C GLN A 53 -2.55 -11.08 8.52
N LYS A 54 -1.80 -10.21 9.21
CA LYS A 54 -0.42 -9.88 8.84
C LYS A 54 0.53 -11.06 9.03
N LEU A 55 0.27 -11.91 10.02
CA LEU A 55 1.05 -13.12 10.30
C LEU A 55 0.73 -14.23 9.29
N ALA A 56 -0.55 -14.42 8.95
CA ALA A 56 -0.98 -15.35 7.91
C ALA A 56 -0.45 -14.97 6.51
N ALA A 57 -0.28 -13.68 6.23
CA ALA A 57 0.36 -13.19 5.01
C ALA A 57 1.89 -13.35 5.01
N LYS A 58 2.52 -13.61 6.17
CA LYS A 58 3.96 -13.85 6.28
C LYS A 58 4.24 -15.34 6.10
N ILE A 59 5.20 -15.63 5.23
CA ILE A 59 5.69 -17.00 5.06
C ILE A 59 6.61 -17.33 6.22
N GLU A 60 6.13 -18.16 7.14
CA GLU A 60 6.94 -18.73 8.19
C GLU A 60 7.74 -19.92 7.63
N VAL A 61 9.06 -19.74 7.53
CA VAL A 61 9.98 -20.84 7.24
C VAL A 61 10.51 -21.35 8.56
N LYS A 62 10.06 -22.53 9.02
CA LYS A 62 10.60 -23.20 10.20
C LYS A 62 12.02 -23.68 9.89
N ILE A 63 13.00 -23.17 10.63
CA ILE A 63 14.41 -23.53 10.48
C ILE A 63 14.88 -24.19 11.78
N PRO A 64 15.62 -25.32 11.73
CA PRO A 64 16.19 -25.94 12.92
C PRO A 64 17.13 -24.99 13.69
N PRO A 65 17.22 -25.08 15.03
CA PRO A 65 17.99 -24.14 15.85
C PRO A 65 19.50 -24.17 15.59
N ASN A 66 20.03 -25.27 15.05
CA ASN A 66 21.46 -25.47 14.82
C ASN A 66 21.94 -25.02 13.42
N VAL A 67 21.10 -24.33 12.65
CA VAL A 67 21.45 -23.88 11.30
C VAL A 67 22.25 -22.59 11.35
N LYS A 68 23.36 -22.54 10.60
CA LYS A 68 24.19 -21.33 10.50
C LYS A 68 23.42 -20.19 9.83
N ILE A 69 23.60 -18.97 10.33
CA ILE A 69 22.95 -17.75 9.80
C ILE A 69 23.16 -17.58 8.28
N SER A 70 24.32 -18.01 7.76
CA SER A 70 24.62 -17.97 6.32
C SER A 70 23.68 -18.85 5.47
N GLN A 71 23.24 -19.99 6.00
CA GLN A 71 22.29 -20.88 5.34
C GLN A 71 20.86 -20.32 5.40
N VAL A 72 20.48 -19.70 6.54
CA VAL A 72 19.21 -18.98 6.69
C VAL A 72 19.06 -17.88 5.63
N ASN A 73 20.12 -17.10 5.41
CA ASN A 73 20.12 -16.03 4.42
C ASN A 73 20.02 -16.55 2.98
N LYS A 74 20.59 -17.72 2.68
CA LYS A 74 20.41 -18.38 1.37
C LYS A 74 18.95 -18.79 1.16
N ILE A 75 18.33 -19.41 2.15
CA ILE A 75 16.92 -19.84 2.09
C ILE A 75 16.00 -18.63 1.89
N ARG A 76 16.20 -17.53 2.63
CA ARG A 76 15.44 -16.27 2.45
C ARG A 76 15.53 -15.72 1.03
N LYS A 77 16.72 -15.75 0.42
CA LYS A 77 16.92 -15.27 -0.96
C LYS A 77 16.15 -16.14 -1.97
N VAL A 78 16.14 -17.45 -1.81
CA VAL A 78 15.44 -18.38 -2.70
C VAL A 78 13.92 -18.20 -2.59
N VAL A 79 13.37 -18.15 -1.37
CA VAL A 79 11.93 -17.94 -1.14
C VAL A 79 11.45 -16.63 -1.75
N LYS A 80 12.22 -15.54 -1.57
CA LYS A 80 11.90 -14.24 -2.18
C LYS A 80 11.91 -14.28 -3.71
N LYS A 81 12.79 -15.07 -4.32
CA LYS A 81 12.89 -15.20 -5.78
C LYS A 81 11.73 -16.01 -6.37
N LEU A 82 11.24 -17.03 -5.67
CA LEU A 82 10.12 -17.87 -6.13
C LEU A 82 8.79 -17.10 -6.13
N ASN A 83 8.57 -16.22 -5.14
CA ASN A 83 7.32 -15.45 -5.01
C ASN A 83 7.28 -14.13 -5.80
N ALA A 84 8.36 -13.79 -6.51
CA ALA A 84 8.39 -12.61 -7.38
C ALA A 84 7.93 -12.93 -8.82
N LYS A 85 7.49 -14.17 -9.08
CA LYS A 85 6.78 -14.59 -10.29
C LYS A 85 5.28 -14.51 -10.05
#